data_AF-A0A2H0L353-F1
#
_entry.id   AF-A0A2H0L353-F1
#
_cell.length_a   1.000
_cell.length_b   1.000
_cell.length_c   1.000
_cell.angle_alpha   90.00
_cell.angle_beta   90.00
_cell.angle_gamma   90.00
#
_symmetry.space_group_name_H-M   'P 1'
#
loop_
_entity.id
_entity.type
_entity.pdbx_description
1 polymer ?
#
loop_
_entity_poly.entity_id
_entity_poly.type
_entity_poly.pdbx_seq_one_letter_code
_entity_poly.pdbx_strand_id
1 'polypeptide(L)' 'MTKYALLSVLLIGVFGYTQAPYLTNPNCYYFDFLDVGQGDSILVTTPTHKNILIDGGPGQAV' A
#
# COMPACT_ATOMS: atom_id res chain seq x y z
N MET A 1 -15.83 34.30 -20.89
CA MET A 1 -16.30 33.12 -20.14
C MET A 1 -15.30 31.97 -20.22
N THR A 2 -14.74 31.69 -21.40
CA THR A 2 -13.71 30.65 -21.66
C THR A 2 -12.44 30.75 -20.81
N LYS A 3 -11.91 31.95 -20.55
CA LYS A 3 -10.69 32.11 -19.70
C LYS A 3 -10.86 31.63 -18.26
N TYR A 4 -12.05 31.85 -17.69
CA TYR A 4 -12.37 31.40 -16.32
C TYR A 4 -12.66 29.90 -16.28
N ALA A 5 -13.22 29.35 -17.37
CA ALA A 5 -13.42 27.92 -17.52
C ALA A 5 -12.10 27.14 -17.56
N LEU A 6 -11.10 27.64 -18.31
CA LEU A 6 -9.77 27.03 -18.34
C LEU A 6 -9.08 27.11 -16.97
N LEU A 7 -9.21 28.25 -16.30
CA LEU A 7 -8.67 28.43 -14.96
C LEU A 7 -9.33 27.47 -13.96
N SER A 8 -10.65 27.27 -14.02
CA SER A 8 -11.34 26.31 -13.15
C SER A 8 -10.92 24.86 -13.44
N VAL A 9 -10.72 24.49 -14.70
CA VAL A 9 -10.26 23.13 -15.06
C VAL A 9 -8.84 22.89 -14.54
N LEU A 10 -7.95 23.87 -14.65
CA LEU A 10 -6.61 23.79 -14.09
C LEU A 10 -6.64 23.64 -12.57
N LEU A 11 -7.46 24.45 -11.88
CA LEU A 11 -7.59 24.38 -10.42
C LEU A 11 -8.14 23.03 -9.94
N ILE A 12 -9.14 22.47 -10.65
CA ILE A 12 -9.67 21.12 -10.35
C ILE A 12 -8.63 20.04 -10.62
N GLY A 13 -7.89 20.14 -11.73
CA GLY A 13 -6.84 19.17 -12.07
C GLY A 13 -5.70 19.17 -11.05
N VAL A 14 -5.25 20.35 -10.63
CA VAL A 14 -4.24 20.50 -9.56
C VAL A 14 -4.78 19.96 -8.23
N PHE A 15 -6.01 20.30 -7.87
CA PHE A 15 -6.64 19.79 -6.66
C PHE A 15 -6.73 18.26 -6.68
N GLY A 16 -7.22 17.66 -7.76
CA GLY A 16 -7.31 16.21 -7.93
C GLY A 16 -5.95 15.50 -7.83
N TYR A 17 -4.91 16.04 -8.46
CA TYR A 17 -3.55 15.50 -8.37
C TYR A 17 -3.03 15.51 -6.92
N THR A 18 -3.30 16.56 -6.16
CA THR A 18 -2.86 16.68 -4.75
C THR A 18 -3.60 15.74 -3.79
N GLN A 19 -4.81 15.27 -4.15
CA GLN A 19 -5.55 14.29 -3.34
C GLN A 19 -5.20 12.83 -3.67
N ALA A 20 -4.54 12.58 -4.82
CA ALA A 20 -4.21 11.23 -5.29
C ALA A 20 -3.41 10.36 -4.29
N PRO A 21 -2.48 10.89 -3.48
CA PRO A 21 -1.76 10.10 -2.46
C PRO A 21 -2.60 9.80 -1.21
N TYR A 22 -3.62 10.60 -0.89
CA TYR A 22 -4.51 10.30 0.26
C TYR A 22 -5.56 9.23 -0.07
N LEU A 23 -5.67 8.86 -1.35
CA LEU A 23 -6.29 7.62 -1.80
C LEU A 23 -5.33 6.42 -1.70
N THR A 24 -4.03 6.64 -1.42
CA THR A 24 -3.10 5.55 -1.09
C THR A 24 -3.33 5.14 0.36
N ASN A 25 -4.17 4.13 0.43
CA ASN A 25 -4.93 3.64 1.55
C ASN A 25 -4.03 3.20 2.73
N PRO A 26 -4.14 3.81 3.94
CA PRO A 26 -3.44 3.34 5.15
C PRO A 26 -3.97 1.99 5.63
N ASN A 27 -5.05 1.49 4.99
CA ASN A 27 -5.66 0.22 5.27
C ASN A 27 -5.21 -0.90 4.30
N CYS A 28 -3.96 -0.83 3.85
CA CYS A 28 -3.36 -1.85 2.98
C CYS A 28 -2.59 -2.90 3.77
N TYR A 29 -2.59 -4.12 3.23
CA TYR A 29 -1.65 -5.15 3.62
C TYR A 29 -0.35 -4.99 2.84
N TYR A 30 0.79 -5.13 3.52
CA TYR A 30 2.10 -5.22 2.89
C TYR A 30 2.54 -6.68 2.85
N PHE A 31 3.13 -7.10 1.73
CA PHE A 31 3.59 -8.45 1.50
C PHE A 31 5.07 -8.42 1.14
N ASP A 32 5.90 -8.99 2.01
CA ASP A 32 7.32 -9.18 1.76
C ASP A 32 7.57 -10.66 1.43
N PHE A 33 8.09 -10.91 0.24
CA PHE A 33 8.52 -12.25 -0.19
C PHE A 33 9.96 -12.44 0.26
N LEU A 34 10.15 -13.33 1.22
CA LEU A 34 11.43 -13.58 1.85
C LEU A 34 12.16 -14.69 1.10
N ASP A 35 13.34 -14.38 0.58
CA ASP A 35 14.29 -15.39 0.14
C ASP A 35 14.97 -16.01 1.37
N VAL A 36 14.50 -17.20 1.77
CA VAL A 36 14.98 -17.93 2.96
C VAL A 36 15.80 -19.18 2.59
N GLY A 37 16.15 -19.36 1.32
CA GLY A 37 16.88 -20.53 0.82
C GLY A 37 15.98 -21.60 0.21
N GLN A 38 15.93 -22.82 0.78
CA GLN A 38 15.19 -23.96 0.19
C GLN A 38 13.66 -23.93 0.39
N GLY A 39 13.07 -22.76 0.66
CA GLY A 39 11.64 -22.61 0.87
C GLY A 39 11.17 -21.18 0.59
N ASP A 40 9.85 -21.01 0.55
CA ASP A 40 9.21 -19.71 0.34
C ASP A 40 8.64 -19.24 1.67
N SER A 41 8.89 -17.99 2.05
CA SER A 41 8.25 -17.40 3.22
C SER A 41 7.67 -16.04 2.86
N ILE A 42 6.46 -15.75 3.33
CA ILE A 42 5.81 -14.46 3.12
C ILE A 42 5.53 -13.82 4.47
N LEU A 43 6.01 -12.60 4.65
CA LEU A 43 5.61 -11.75 5.76
C LEU A 43 4.47 -10.84 5.31
N VAL A 44 3.34 -10.95 6.00
CA VAL A 44 2.18 -10.08 5.80
C VAL A 44 2.11 -9.09 6.94
N THR A 45 2.20 -7.80 6.64
CA THR A 45 1.92 -6.71 7.60
C THR A 45 0.52 -6.19 7.36
N THR A 46 -0.35 -6.35 8.35
CA THR A 46 -1.74 -5.86 8.29
C THR A 46 -1.81 -4.34 8.40
N PRO A 47 -2.93 -3.72 8.01
CA PRO A 47 -3.21 -2.32 8.31
C PRO A 47 -3.08 -1.92 9.78
N THR A 48 -3.39 -2.87 10.67
CA THR A 48 -3.27 -2.69 12.12
C THR A 48 -1.87 -3.00 12.63
N HIS A 49 -0.88 -3.10 11.75
CA HIS A 49 0.54 -3.32 12.05
C HIS A 49 0.84 -4.67 12.73
N LYS A 50 -0.09 -5.62 12.63
CA LYS A 50 0.16 -7.01 12.99
C LYS A 50 0.96 -7.70 11.89
N ASN A 51 1.88 -8.58 12.30
CA ASN A 51 2.72 -9.36 11.41
C ASN A 51 2.26 -10.81 11.41
N ILE A 52 2.09 -11.38 10.22
CA ILE A 52 1.72 -12.79 10.00
C ILE A 52 2.79 -13.40 9.11
N LEU A 53 3.44 -14.45 9.58
CA LEU A 53 4.40 -15.22 8.79
C LEU A 53 3.70 -16.44 8.19
N ILE A 54 3.76 -16.58 6.88
CA ILE A 54 3.24 -17.73 6.14
C ILE A 54 4.44 -18.57 5.71
N ASP A 55 4.35 -19.88 5.96
CA ASP A 55 5.33 -20.89 5.56
C ASP A 55 6.75 -20.67 6.13
N GLY A 56 6.82 -20.20 7.39
CA GLY A 56 8.08 -20.05 8.13
C GLY A 56 8.70 -21.37 8.61
N GLY A 57 8.21 -22.52 8.13
CA GLY A 57 8.56 -23.84 8.66
C GLY A 57 8.06 -24.10 10.10
N PRO A 58 8.35 -25.28 10.67
CA PRO A 58 8.03 -25.57 12.07
C PRO A 58 8.90 -24.68 12.98
N GLY A 59 8.38 -23.50 13.33
CA GLY A 59 8.86 -22.77 14.51
C GLY A 59 8.79 -23.72 15.70
N GLN A 60 9.77 -23.66 16.62
CA GLN A 60 9.89 -24.62 17.72
C GLN A 60 8.51 -24.90 18.35
N ALA A 61 7.92 -26.03 17.96
CA ALA A 61 6.71 -26.54 18.55
C ALA A 61 7.17 -27.17 19.86
N VAL A 62 7.22 -26.35 20.90
CA VAL A 62 7.35 -26.74 22.30
C VAL A 62 6.00 -26.64 22.98
#